data_AF-A0AAN0MK70-F1
#
_entry.id   AF-A0AAN0MK70-F1
#
_cell.length_a   1.000
_cell.length_b   1.000
_cell.length_c   1.000
_cell.angle_alpha   90.00
_cell.angle_beta   90.00
_cell.angle_gamma   90.00
#
_symmetry.space_group_name_H-M   'P 1'
#
loop_
_entity.id
_entity.type
_entity.pdbx_description
1 polymer ?
#
loop_
_entity_poly.entity_id
_entity_poly.type
_entity_poly.pdbx_seq_one_letter_code
_entity_poly.pdbx_strand_id
1 'polypeptide(L)' 'MLSHIVSMAHCLNQHIVAEGVETLVQEAYLKSLGVAYVQGWLYSKALTQEALIAFLATRRKTTSDGQ' A
#
# COMPACT_ATOMS: atom_id res chain seq x y z
N MET A 1 18.64 -8.16 -0.25
CA MET A 1 17.89 -8.48 -1.49
C MET A 1 16.82 -7.42 -1.79
N LEU A 2 15.79 -7.26 -0.94
CA LEU A 2 14.71 -6.27 -1.18
C LEU A 2 15.24 -4.83 -1.37
N SER A 3 16.19 -4.41 -0.55
CA SER A 3 16.86 -3.11 -0.66
C SER A 3 17.54 -2.87 -2.02
N HIS A 4 18.03 -3.91 -2.69
CA HIS A 4 18.65 -3.78 -4.01
C HIS A 4 17.61 -3.57 -5.11
N ILE A 5 16.46 -4.25 -5.04
CA ILE A 5 15.34 -4.04 -5.98
C ILE A 5 14.83 -2.61 -5.85
N VAL A 6 14.65 -2.13 -4.60
CA VAL A 6 14.23 -0.76 -4.33
C VAL A 6 15.23 0.25 -4.86
N SER A 7 16.53 0.04 -4.60
CA SER A 7 17.59 0.92 -5.12
C SER A 7 17.60 0.97 -6.65
N MET A 8 17.45 -0.18 -7.31
CA MET A 8 17.40 -0.27 -8.76
C MET A 8 16.20 0.49 -9.34
N ALA A 9 15.01 0.30 -8.77
CA ALA A 9 13.81 1.01 -9.21
C ALA A 9 13.94 2.53 -9.02
N HIS A 10 14.53 2.98 -7.91
CA HIS A 10 14.83 4.41 -7.70
C HIS A 10 15.83 4.95 -8.73
N CYS A 11 16.90 4.22 -9.05
CA CYS A 11 17.85 4.61 -10.10
C CYS A 11 17.19 4.74 -11.49
N LEU A 12 16.16 3.94 -11.75
CA LEU A 12 15.38 3.98 -12.99
C LEU A 12 14.21 4.97 -12.94
N ASN A 13 14.11 5.75 -11.86
CA ASN A 13 13.02 6.69 -11.59
C ASN A 13 11.62 6.03 -11.72
N GLN A 14 11.50 4.80 -11.22
CA GLN A 14 10.27 4.01 -11.26
C GLN A 14 9.55 4.04 -9.92
N HIS A 15 8.22 3.99 -9.98
CA HIS A 15 7.38 3.76 -8.80
C HIS A 15 7.35 2.28 -8.44
N ILE A 16 7.23 1.99 -7.14
CA ILE A 16 7.22 0.63 -6.59
C ILE A 16 5.89 0.40 -5.88
N VAL A 17 5.24 -0.72 -6.20
CA VAL A 17 4.16 -1.30 -5.40
C VAL A 17 4.69 -2.57 -4.75
N ALA A 18 4.74 -2.61 -3.43
CA ALA A 18 5.04 -3.85 -2.71
C ALA A 18 3.76 -4.61 -2.39
N GLU A 19 3.64 -5.81 -2.97
CA GLU A 19 2.49 -6.70 -2.79
C GLU A 19 2.71 -7.69 -1.63
N GLY A 20 1.61 -8.19 -1.05
CA GLY A 20 1.64 -9.17 0.05
C GLY A 20 1.94 -8.58 1.44
N VAL A 21 1.62 -7.31 1.67
CA VAL A 21 1.79 -6.67 3.00
C VAL A 21 0.63 -7.05 3.92
N GLU A 22 0.93 -7.78 4.99
CA GLU A 22 -0.07 -8.33 5.92
C GLU A 22 0.05 -7.74 7.33
N THR A 23 1.19 -7.14 7.68
CA THR A 23 1.47 -6.65 9.03
C THR A 23 2.00 -5.21 9.01
N LEU A 24 1.74 -4.47 10.10
CA LEU A 24 2.28 -3.12 10.29
C LEU A 24 3.82 -3.08 10.28
N VAL A 25 4.47 -4.16 10.75
CA VAL A 25 5.94 -4.25 10.73
C VAL A 25 6.48 -4.31 9.30
N GLN A 26 5.84 -5.09 8.42
CA GLN A 26 6.20 -5.12 6.99
C GLN A 26 5.97 -3.77 6.32
N GLU A 27 4.83 -3.11 6.61
CA GLU A 27 4.53 -1.76 6.10
C GLU A 27 5.60 -0.75 6.54
N ALA A 28 5.95 -0.73 7.83
CA ALA A 28 6.96 0.18 8.37
C ALA A 28 8.34 -0.04 7.74
N TYR A 29 8.73 -1.31 7.51
CA TYR A 29 9.98 -1.63 6.84
C TYR A 29 9.99 -1.20 5.37
N LEU A 30 8.89 -1.38 4.64
CA LEU A 30 8.78 -0.92 3.25
C LEU A 30 8.81 0.60 3.15
N LYS A 31 8.13 1.30 4.07
CA LYS A 31 8.18 2.75 4.19
C LYS A 31 9.60 3.26 4.45
N SER A 32 10.37 2.60 5.32
CA SER A 32 11.76 3.00 5.60
C SER A 32 12.71 2.81 4.42
N LEU A 33 12.36 1.93 3.47
CA LEU A 33 13.08 1.78 2.20
C LEU A 33 12.64 2.79 1.13
N GLY A 34 11.62 3.62 1.39
CA GLY A 34 11.09 4.59 0.43
C GLY A 34 10.05 4.02 -0.54
N VAL A 35 9.48 2.85 -0.25
CA VAL A 35 8.38 2.29 -1.06
C VAL A 35 7.10 3.07 -0.79
N ALA A 36 6.59 3.76 -1.82
CA ALA A 36 5.45 4.67 -1.71
C ALA A 36 4.09 3.96 -1.68
N TYR A 37 3.98 2.80 -2.35
CA TYR A 37 2.71 2.09 -2.51
C TYR A 37 2.82 0.65 -2.03
N VAL A 38 1.77 0.19 -1.35
CA VAL A 38 1.70 -1.16 -0.79
C VAL A 38 0.31 -1.76 -1.00
N GLN A 39 0.27 -3.06 -1.24
CA GLN A 39 -0.96 -3.85 -1.33
C GLN A 39 -0.83 -5.08 -0.45
N GLY A 40 -1.89 -5.42 0.28
CA GLY A 40 -2.00 -6.70 0.95
C GLY A 40 -3.11 -6.73 1.98
N TRP A 41 -3.24 -7.86 2.67
CA TRP A 41 -4.34 -8.12 3.59
C TRP A 41 -4.32 -7.24 4.85
N LEU A 42 -3.21 -6.53 5.10
CA LEU A 42 -3.17 -5.46 6.09
C LEU A 42 -4.27 -4.41 5.83
N TYR A 43 -4.57 -4.13 4.56
CA TYR A 43 -5.57 -3.14 4.17
C TYR A 43 -6.93 -3.75 3.82
N SER A 44 -6.92 -4.79 2.98
CA SER A 44 -8.13 -5.51 2.57
C SER A 44 -7.74 -6.81 1.89
N LYS A 45 -8.58 -7.84 2.03
CA LYS A 45 -8.54 -8.99 1.12
C LYS A 45 -9.11 -8.61 -0.25
N ALA A 46 -8.97 -9.49 -1.23
CA ALA A 46 -9.65 -9.33 -2.52
C ALA A 46 -11.17 -9.22 -2.29
N LEU A 47 -11.80 -8.26 -2.96
CA LEU A 47 -13.21 -7.92 -2.79
C LEU A 47 -13.97 -8.19 -4.08
N THR A 48 -15.26 -8.52 -3.96
CA THR A 48 -16.18 -8.46 -5.11
C THR A 48 -16.41 -7.01 -5.52
N GLN A 49 -17.02 -6.80 -6.68
CA GLN A 49 -17.35 -5.46 -7.16
C GLN A 49 -18.24 -4.69 -6.17
N GLU A 50 -19.27 -5.35 -5.63
CA GLU A 50 -20.21 -4.74 -4.67
C GLU A 50 -19.50 -4.37 -3.37
N ALA A 51 -18.63 -5.27 -2.87
CA ALA A 51 -17.84 -5.04 -1.68
C ALA A 51 -16.82 -3.90 -1.87
N LEU A 52 -16.23 -3.78 -3.06
CA LEU A 52 -15.33 -2.68 -3.41
C LEU A 52 -16.06 -1.33 -3.40
N ILE A 53 -17.26 -1.24 -3.97
CA ILE A 53 -18.06 0.00 -3.98
C ILE A 53 -18.37 0.44 -2.54
N ALA A 54 -18.80 -0.50 -1.68
CA ALA A 54 -19.07 -0.21 -0.26
C ALA A 54 -17.79 0.21 0.49
N PHE A 55 -16.67 -0.46 0.23
CA PHE A 55 -15.37 -0.13 0.81
C PHE A 55 -14.92 1.30 0.46
N LEU A 56 -15.03 1.69 -0.81
CA LEU A 56 -14.69 3.03 -1.29
C LEU A 56 -15.62 4.12 -0.71
N ALA A 57 -16.93 3.83 -0.61
CA ALA A 57 -17.89 4.75 -0.01
C ALA A 57 -17.60 5.00 1.48
N THR A 58 -17.16 3.96 2.21
CA THR A 58 -16.80 4.05 3.63
C THR A 58 -15.53 4.88 3.82
N ARG A 59 -14.49 4.65 3.01
CA ARG A 59 -13.21 5.38 3.08
C ARG A 59 -13.34 6.87 2.75
N ARG A 60 -14.27 7.26 1.88
CA ARG A 60 -14.51 8.67 1.53
C ARG A 60 -15.03 9.49 2.72
N LYS A 61 -15.79 8.86 3.63
CA LYS A 61 -16.34 9.51 4.83
C LYS A 61 -15.29 9.77 5.91
N THR A 62 -14.25 8.93 5.99
CA THR A 62 -13.14 9.10 6.94
C THR A 62 -12.15 10.20 6.57
N THR A 63 -12.20 10.75 5.34
CA THR A 63 -11.32 11.84 4.89
C THR A 63 -11.97 13.23 5.06
N SER A 64 -13.16 13.32 5.67
CA SER A 64 -13.87 14.59 5.90
C SER A 64 -13.58 15.27 7.24
N ASP A 65 -12.88 14.61 8.17
CA ASP A 65 -12.58 15.13 9.52
C ASP A 65 -11.07 15.11 9.79
N GLY A 66 -10.32 15.91 9.05
CA GLY A 66 -8.86 16.01 9.22
C GLY A 66 -8.32 17.28 8.58
N GLN A 67 -8.48 18.38 9.32
CA GLN A 67 -7.74 19.63 9.14
C GLN A 67 -6.24 19.41 9.37
#